data_AF-A0A1Z9I0F0-F1
#
_entry.id   AF-A0A1Z9I0F0-F1
#
_cell.length_a   1.000
_cell.length_b   1.000
_cell.length_c   1.000
_cell.angle_alpha   90.00
_cell.angle_beta   90.00
_cell.angle_gamma   90.00
#
_symmetry.space_group_name_H-M   'P 1'
#
loop_
_entity.id
_entity.type
_entity.pdbx_description
1 polymer ?
#
loop_
_entity_poly.entity_id
_entity_poly.type
_entity_poly.pdbx_seq_one_letter_code
_entity_poly.pdbx_strand_id
1 'polypeptide(L)'
;MKPRSAKNKGKRLQNQVRDLILEKFNQLEPDDVRSITMGDSGEDILLSPAARKLFPFSVECKNQEKLNIWKSLEQSETNCGNHTPMVIFKRNRTKTYVALEFDKLLELLNE
;
A
#
# COMPACT_ATOMS: atom_id res chain seq x y z
N MET A 1 -0.80 9.00 -21.61
CA MET A 1 0.40 8.77 -20.76
C MET A 1 1.08 7.50 -21.23
N LYS A 2 2.41 7.50 -21.42
CA LYS A 2 3.13 6.30 -21.88
C LYS A 2 3.07 5.19 -20.80
N PRO A 3 2.92 3.90 -21.16
CA PRO A 3 2.83 2.80 -20.18
C PRO A 3 4.00 2.78 -19.19
N ARG A 4 5.23 3.02 -19.67
CA ARG A 4 6.43 3.12 -18.81
C ARG A 4 6.32 4.22 -17.76
N SER A 5 5.77 5.38 -18.11
CA SER A 5 5.58 6.49 -17.17
C SER A 5 4.55 6.15 -16.10
N ALA A 6 3.45 5.47 -16.48
CA ALA A 6 2.44 5.01 -15.52
C ALA A 6 3.03 4.01 -14.51
N LYS A 7 3.78 3.01 -15.01
CA LYS A 7 4.50 2.03 -14.18
C LYS A 7 5.48 2.70 -13.22
N ASN A 8 6.28 3.64 -13.70
CA ASN A 8 7.23 4.38 -12.86
C ASN A 8 6.54 5.19 -11.74
N LYS A 9 5.37 5.78 -12.01
CA LYS A 9 4.60 6.49 -10.98
C LYS A 9 4.08 5.55 -9.90
N GLY A 10 3.60 4.36 -10.28
CA GLY A 10 3.19 3.31 -9.34
C GLY A 10 4.36 2.90 -8.46
N LYS A 11 5.49 2.53 -9.06
CA LYS A 11 6.70 2.12 -8.32
C LYS A 11 7.22 3.19 -7.37
N ARG A 12 7.16 4.47 -7.77
CA ARG A 12 7.51 5.60 -6.88
C ARG A 12 6.60 5.70 -5.66
N LEU A 13 5.29 5.49 -5.84
CA LEU A 13 4.35 5.49 -4.71
C LEU A 13 4.64 4.30 -3.78
N GLN A 14 4.86 3.11 -4.33
CA GLN A 14 5.19 1.92 -3.54
C GLN A 14 6.47 2.13 -2.72
N ASN A 15 7.54 2.67 -3.34
CA ASN A 15 8.78 2.98 -2.63
C ASN A 15 8.55 4.04 -1.54
N GLN A 16 7.78 5.08 -1.83
CA GLN A 16 7.44 6.10 -0.83
C GLN A 16 6.70 5.49 0.38
N VAL A 17 5.73 4.59 0.14
CA VAL A 17 5.01 3.92 1.22
C VAL A 17 5.94 3.04 2.05
N ARG A 18 6.79 2.24 1.39
CA ARG A 18 7.83 1.44 2.06
C ARG A 18 8.69 2.31 2.98
N ASP A 19 9.21 3.41 2.45
CA ASP A 19 10.11 4.32 3.18
C ASP A 19 9.39 4.93 4.39
N LEU A 20 8.13 5.35 4.24
CA LEU A 20 7.33 5.89 5.35
C LEU A 20 7.05 4.86 6.45
N ILE A 21 6.87 3.58 6.11
CA ILE A 21 6.70 2.51 7.11
C ILE A 21 8.02 2.33 7.89
N LEU A 22 9.16 2.25 7.20
CA LEU A 22 10.47 2.14 7.85
C LEU A 22 10.80 3.37 8.73
N GLU A 23 10.49 4.58 8.26
CA GLU A 23 10.67 5.82 9.03
C GLU A 23 9.79 5.84 10.29
N LYS A 24 8.57 5.29 10.22
CA LYS A 24 7.63 5.25 11.34
C LYS A 24 8.03 4.22 12.39
N PHE A 25 8.59 3.08 11.98
CA PHE A 25 8.92 1.95 12.84
C PHE A 25 10.43 1.73 12.85
N ASN A 26 11.14 2.49 13.69
CA ASN A 26 12.60 2.48 13.79
C ASN A 26 13.21 1.15 14.27
N GLN A 27 12.39 0.21 14.74
CA GLN A 27 12.79 -1.15 15.12
C GLN A 27 12.83 -2.13 13.94
N LEU A 28 12.39 -1.72 12.73
CA LEU A 28 12.42 -2.57 11.54
C LEU A 28 13.74 -2.41 10.79
N GLU A 29 14.23 -3.54 10.28
CA GLU A 29 15.38 -3.57 9.39
C GLU A 29 14.97 -3.20 7.95
N PRO A 30 15.89 -2.72 7.10
CA PRO A 30 15.56 -2.30 5.74
C PRO A 30 14.90 -3.37 4.85
N ASP A 31 15.13 -4.66 5.14
CA ASP A 31 14.57 -5.78 4.40
C ASP A 31 13.22 -6.27 4.95
N ASP A 32 12.79 -5.77 6.12
CA ASP A 32 11.48 -6.06 6.71
C ASP A 32 10.32 -5.48 5.89
N VAL A 33 10.59 -4.43 5.10
CA VAL A 33 9.60 -3.74 4.26
C VAL A 33 10.17 -3.58 2.86
N ARG A 34 9.57 -4.24 1.87
CA ARG A 34 10.00 -4.16 0.46
C ARG A 34 8.83 -3.84 -0.44
N SER A 35 9.07 -3.18 -1.57
CA SER A 35 8.05 -3.07 -2.62
C SER A 35 8.20 -4.22 -3.62
N ILE A 36 7.08 -4.73 -4.11
CA ILE A 36 7.07 -5.89 -5.03
C ILE A 36 7.85 -5.60 -6.32
N THR A 37 8.43 -6.64 -6.94
CA THR A 37 9.05 -6.51 -8.26
C THR A 37 7.98 -6.26 -9.31
N MET A 38 8.30 -5.43 -10.29
CA MET A 38 7.36 -5.09 -11.36
C MET A 38 6.95 -6.34 -12.14
N GLY A 39 5.66 -6.69 -12.10
CA GLY A 39 5.09 -7.80 -12.86
C GLY A 39 4.76 -9.04 -12.01
N ASP A 40 5.16 -9.06 -10.74
CA ASP A 40 4.72 -10.08 -9.80
C ASP A 40 3.28 -9.81 -9.34
N SER A 41 2.60 -10.88 -8.92
CA SER A 41 1.26 -10.84 -8.32
C SER A 41 1.33 -10.77 -6.80
N GLY A 42 0.34 -10.13 -6.18
CA GLY A 42 0.18 -10.07 -4.72
C GLY A 42 0.14 -8.64 -4.20
N GLU A 43 0.55 -8.47 -2.95
CA GLU A 43 0.61 -7.19 -2.25
C GLU A 43 1.70 -6.29 -2.84
N ASP A 44 1.44 -4.98 -2.95
CA ASP A 44 2.43 -4.04 -3.48
C ASP A 44 3.60 -3.81 -2.51
N ILE A 45 3.35 -3.97 -1.20
CA ILE A 45 4.33 -3.87 -0.12
C ILE A 45 4.43 -5.22 0.58
N LEU A 46 5.60 -5.82 0.52
CA LEU A 46 5.95 -7.09 1.16
C LEU A 46 6.50 -6.80 2.56
N LEU A 47 5.89 -7.40 3.57
CA LEU A 47 6.23 -7.21 4.98
C LEU A 47 6.73 -8.52 5.58
N SER A 48 7.81 -8.46 6.35
CA SER A 48 8.25 -9.57 7.20
C SER A 48 7.24 -9.83 8.32
N PRO A 49 7.35 -10.97 9.03
CA PRO A 49 6.54 -11.21 10.23
C PRO A 49 6.73 -10.14 11.32
N ALA A 50 7.91 -9.52 11.43
CA ALA A 50 8.17 -8.45 12.38
C ALA A 50 7.43 -7.17 11.97
N ALA A 51 7.53 -6.77 10.70
CA ALA A 51 6.79 -5.62 10.17
C ALA A 51 5.27 -5.81 10.25
N ARG A 52 4.76 -7.01 9.96
CA ARG A 52 3.31 -7.28 10.00
C ARG A 52 2.70 -7.13 11.39
N LYS A 53 3.46 -7.38 12.46
CA LYS A 53 3.00 -7.14 13.84
C LYS A 53 2.78 -5.66 14.15
N LEU A 54 3.52 -4.77 13.48
CA LEU A 54 3.44 -3.32 13.65
C LEU A 54 2.50 -2.67 12.62
N PHE A 55 2.44 -3.24 11.43
CA PHE A 55 1.64 -2.77 10.31
C PHE A 55 0.86 -3.95 9.70
N PRO A 56 -0.31 -4.32 10.28
CA PRO A 56 -1.06 -5.54 9.93
C PRO A 56 -1.94 -5.38 8.68
N PHE A 57 -1.53 -4.54 7.74
CA PHE A 57 -2.30 -4.23 6.53
C PHE A 57 -1.65 -4.79 5.28
N SER A 58 -2.49 -5.16 4.31
CA SER A 58 -2.12 -5.45 2.94
C SER A 58 -2.31 -4.22 2.07
N VAL A 59 -1.25 -3.78 1.41
CA VAL A 59 -1.23 -2.49 0.71
C VAL A 59 -1.37 -2.69 -0.79
N GLU A 60 -2.30 -1.94 -1.39
CA GLU A 60 -2.41 -1.71 -2.83
C GLU A 60 -2.16 -0.22 -3.15
N CYS A 61 -1.24 0.09 -4.06
CA CYS A 61 -0.82 1.46 -4.38
C CYS A 61 -1.36 1.94 -5.74
N LYS A 62 -2.09 3.06 -5.75
CA LYS A 62 -2.64 3.65 -6.99
C LYS A 62 -2.23 5.11 -7.18
N ASN A 63 -1.36 5.37 -8.16
CA ASN A 63 -1.01 6.73 -8.61
C ASN A 63 -1.64 7.04 -9.98
N GLN A 64 -2.88 7.48 -9.98
CA GLN A 64 -3.71 7.65 -11.17
C GLN A 64 -4.50 8.97 -11.12
N GLU A 65 -4.66 9.64 -12.27
CA GLU A 65 -5.45 10.89 -12.36
C GLU A 65 -6.95 10.61 -12.25
N LYS A 66 -7.39 9.49 -12.82
CA LYS A 66 -8.74 8.93 -12.70
C LYS A 66 -8.60 7.55 -12.05
N LEU A 67 -9.11 7.41 -10.84
CA LEU A 67 -9.08 6.18 -10.07
C LEU A 67 -10.47 5.55 -10.06
N ASN A 68 -10.57 4.28 -10.42
CA ASN A 68 -11.74 3.47 -10.07
C ASN A 68 -11.47 2.85 -8.70
N ILE A 69 -12.06 3.44 -7.66
CA ILE A 69 -11.82 3.01 -6.28
C ILE A 69 -12.37 1.60 -6.03
N TRP A 70 -13.55 1.26 -6.55
CA TRP A 70 -14.19 -0.04 -6.40
C TRP A 70 -13.30 -1.18 -6.91
N LYS A 71 -12.78 -1.03 -8.14
CA LYS A 71 -11.83 -2.01 -8.71
C LYS A 71 -10.53 -2.11 -7.91
N SER A 72 -10.11 -1.01 -7.28
CA SER A 72 -8.87 -1.00 -6.50
C SER A 72 -9.06 -1.68 -5.14
N LEU A 73 -10.22 -1.51 -4.51
CA LEU A 73 -10.63 -2.23 -3.31
C LEU A 73 -10.74 -3.73 -3.59
N GLU A 74 -11.46 -4.13 -4.64
CA GLU A 74 -11.58 -5.53 -5.06
C GLU A 74 -10.20 -6.19 -5.29
N GLN A 75 -9.28 -5.48 -5.94
CA GLN A 75 -7.91 -5.97 -6.13
C GLN A 75 -7.16 -6.10 -4.79
N SER A 76 -7.32 -5.13 -3.88
CA SER A 76 -6.70 -5.18 -2.56
C SER A 76 -7.24 -6.34 -1.73
N GLU A 77 -8.55 -6.56 -1.73
CA GLU A 77 -9.23 -7.66 -1.04
C GLU A 77 -8.84 -9.03 -1.61
N THR A 78 -8.71 -9.13 -2.93
CA THR A 78 -8.28 -10.38 -3.58
C THR A 78 -6.84 -10.74 -3.22
N ASN A 79 -5.96 -9.74 -3.06
CA ASN A 79 -4.54 -9.95 -2.84
C ASN A 79 -4.12 -9.95 -1.36
N CYS A 80 -5.02 -9.64 -0.42
CA CYS A 80 -4.63 -9.42 0.98
C CYS A 80 -4.39 -10.69 1.80
N GLY A 81 -4.79 -11.86 1.30
CA GLY A 81 -4.73 -13.11 2.05
C GLY A 81 -5.48 -12.96 3.38
N ASN A 82 -4.77 -13.17 4.50
CA ASN A 82 -5.35 -13.05 5.85
C ASN A 82 -5.09 -11.67 6.50
N HIS A 83 -4.62 -10.69 5.73
CA HIS A 83 -4.30 -9.35 6.23
C HIS A 83 -5.42 -8.36 5.90
N THR A 84 -5.46 -7.24 6.62
CA THR A 84 -6.49 -6.23 6.41
C THR A 84 -6.19 -5.45 5.11
N PRO A 85 -7.07 -5.45 4.10
CA PRO A 85 -6.82 -4.74 2.84
C PRO A 85 -6.85 -3.22 3.03
N MET A 86 -5.98 -2.51 2.32
CA MET A 86 -6.03 -1.05 2.20
C MET A 86 -5.51 -0.56 0.86
N VAL A 87 -6.12 0.52 0.38
CA VAL A 87 -5.70 1.17 -0.87
C VAL A 87 -5.06 2.51 -0.55
N ILE A 88 -3.77 2.66 -0.85
CA ILE A 88 -3.06 3.92 -0.79
C ILE A 88 -3.07 4.56 -2.17
N PHE A 89 -3.60 5.78 -2.28
CA PHE A 89 -3.79 6.41 -3.58
C PHE A 89 -3.52 7.90 -3.61
N LYS A 90 -3.18 8.38 -4.80
CA LYS A 90 -3.01 9.80 -5.09
C LYS A 90 -3.09 10.12 -6.57
N ARG A 91 -3.29 11.41 -6.86
CA ARG A 91 -2.94 11.99 -8.15
C ARG A 91 -1.47 12.46 -8.12
N ASN A 92 -0.92 12.73 -9.30
CA ASN A 92 0.45 13.21 -9.35
C ASN A 92 0.56 14.59 -8.67
N ARG A 93 1.60 14.78 -7.84
CA ARG A 93 1.87 16.03 -7.09
C ARG A 93 0.74 16.47 -6.16
N THR A 94 -0.07 15.54 -5.65
CA THR A 94 -1.07 15.83 -4.61
C THR A 94 -0.72 15.12 -3.30
N LYS A 95 -1.54 15.37 -2.27
CA LYS A 95 -1.55 14.57 -1.04
C LYS A 95 -1.81 13.09 -1.37
N THR A 96 -1.29 12.23 -0.49
CA THR A 96 -1.54 10.79 -0.49
C THR A 96 -2.69 10.51 0.48
N TYR A 97 -3.63 9.68 0.05
CA TYR A 97 -4.79 9.27 0.83
C TYR A 97 -4.80 7.75 0.99
N VAL A 98 -5.57 7.29 1.96
CA VAL A 98 -5.83 5.87 2.19
C VAL A 98 -7.33 5.64 2.16
N ALA A 99 -7.74 4.54 1.54
CA ALA A 99 -9.06 3.96 1.73
C ALA A 99 -8.89 2.70 2.56
N LEU A 100 -9.61 2.66 3.66
CA LEU A 100 -9.72 1.55 4.60
C LEU A 100 -11.21 1.31 4.82
N GLU A 101 -11.61 0.07 5.07
CA GLU A 101 -12.96 -0.22 5.51
C GLU A 101 -13.30 0.58 6.77
N PHE A 102 -14.52 1.10 6.83
CA PHE A 102 -14.92 2.01 7.89
C PHE A 102 -14.92 1.32 9.26
N ASP A 103 -15.40 0.09 9.34
CA ASP A 103 -15.39 -0.69 10.60
C ASP A 103 -13.96 -0.88 11.12
N LYS A 104 -13.01 -1.14 10.22
CA LYS A 104 -11.60 -1.22 10.59
C LYS A 104 -11.04 0.10 11.10
N LEU A 105 -11.44 1.23 10.51
CA LEU A 105 -11.09 2.55 11.05
C LEU A 105 -11.63 2.72 12.47
N LEU A 106 -12.87 2.30 12.74
CA LEU A 106 -13.47 2.39 14.09
C LEU A 106 -12.72 1.53 15.11
N GLU A 107 -12.29 0.33 14.73
CA GLU A 107 -11.43 -0.51 15.60
C GLU A 107 -10.14 0.22 16.00
N LEU A 108 -9.47 0.88 15.04
CA LEU A 108 -8.23 1.62 15.29
C LEU A 108 -8.40 2.89 16.15
N LEU A 109 -9.60 3.45 16.23
CA LEU A 109 -9.90 4.62 17.06
C LEU A 109 -10.21 4.25 18.53
N ASN A 110 -10.49 2.98 18.80
CA ASN A 110 -10.81 2.47 20.12
C ASN A 110 -9.57 1.91 20.87
N GLU A 111 -8.39 2.03 20.27
CA GLU A 111 -7.07 1.74 20.87
C GLU A 111 -6.40 3.02 21.38
#